data_AF-A0A202DXZ2-F1
#
_entry.id   AF-A0A202DXZ2-F1
#
_cell.length_a   1.000
_cell.length_b   1.000
_cell.length_c   1.000
_cell.angle_alpha   90.00
_cell.angle_beta   90.00
_cell.angle_gamma   90.00
#
_symmetry.space_group_name_H-M   'P 1'
#
loop_
_entity.id
_entity.type
_entity.pdbx_description
1 polymer ?
#
loop_
_entity_poly.entity_id
_entity_poly.type
_entity_poly.pdbx_seq_one_letter_code
_entity_poly.pdbx_strand_id
1 'polypeptide(L)'
;MSKFFFFLGAMTLILGWSQISQAQPILIENIKHYEITGLDHYDLRSQMQLLGPKTTLGETLNTSSKWHIKYDYDFYETDKRCRLQNIKTKLYLTHKIPKWSNIKEAPNSMQKQWDFF
;
A
#
# COMPACT_ATOMS: atom_id res chain seq x y z
N MET A 1 56.57 -45.09 -14.33
CA MET A 1 55.16 -45.52 -14.22
C MET A 1 54.59 -44.87 -12.97
N SER A 2 54.09 -43.63 -13.04
CA SER A 2 52.71 -43.26 -13.43
C SER A 2 51.66 -44.05 -12.64
N LYS A 3 50.99 -43.36 -11.71
CA LYS A 3 49.55 -43.14 -11.74
C LYS A 3 49.16 -42.08 -10.70
N PHE A 4 49.10 -40.85 -11.19
CA PHE A 4 48.31 -39.76 -10.62
C PHE A 4 46.84 -40.21 -10.56
N PHE A 5 46.27 -40.31 -9.35
CA PHE A 5 44.82 -40.41 -9.19
C PHE A 5 44.26 -39.04 -8.84
N PHE A 6 43.47 -38.53 -9.78
CA PHE A 6 42.66 -37.31 -9.70
C PHE A 6 41.80 -37.30 -8.44
N PHE A 7 42.08 -36.39 -7.51
CA PHE A 7 41.10 -35.89 -6.55
C PHE A 7 40.58 -34.55 -7.08
N LEU A 8 39.70 -34.60 -8.08
CA LEU A 8 38.84 -33.46 -8.41
C LEU A 8 37.59 -33.58 -7.53
N GLY A 9 37.72 -33.15 -6.28
CA GLY A 9 36.58 -32.94 -5.41
C GLY A 9 35.75 -31.80 -5.99
N ALA A 10 34.53 -32.13 -6.41
CA ALA A 10 33.55 -31.17 -6.89
C ALA A 10 33.31 -30.09 -5.82
N MET A 11 33.96 -28.94 -5.98
CA MET A 11 33.68 -27.71 -5.25
C MET A 11 32.38 -27.15 -5.82
N THR A 12 31.27 -27.73 -5.38
CA THR A 12 29.93 -27.22 -5.66
C THR A 12 29.86 -25.79 -5.16
N LEU A 13 29.68 -24.88 -6.11
CA LEU A 13 29.26 -23.50 -5.91
C LEU A 13 28.04 -23.46 -4.99
N ILE A 14 28.27 -23.31 -3.68
CA ILE A 14 27.29 -22.70 -2.80
C ILE A 14 27.35 -21.21 -3.12
N LEU A 15 26.81 -20.83 -4.28
CA LEU A 15 26.29 -19.49 -4.49
C LEU A 15 25.11 -19.41 -3.53
N GLY A 16 25.46 -19.05 -2.29
CA GLY A 16 24.53 -18.86 -1.20
C GLY A 16 23.34 -18.10 -1.72
N TRP A 17 22.19 -18.76 -1.71
CA TRP A 17 20.91 -18.10 -1.76
C TRP A 17 20.85 -17.27 -0.49
N SER A 18 21.46 -16.08 -0.53
CA SER A 18 21.20 -15.04 0.44
C SER A 18 19.71 -14.82 0.37
N GLN A 19 19.00 -15.36 1.35
CA GLN A 19 17.62 -14.99 1.60
C GLN A 19 17.69 -13.51 1.94
N ILE A 20 17.48 -12.67 0.93
CA ILE A 20 17.21 -11.26 1.15
C ILE A 20 15.89 -11.28 1.91
N SER A 21 15.99 -11.23 3.24
CA SER A 21 14.83 -11.08 4.11
C SER A 21 14.26 -9.69 3.80
N GLN A 22 13.29 -9.66 2.89
CA GLN A 22 12.54 -8.46 2.60
C GLN A 22 11.58 -8.28 3.77
N ALA A 23 11.88 -7.36 4.67
CA ALA A 23 10.94 -6.94 5.69
C ALA A 23 9.72 -6.33 4.98
N GLN A 24 8.64 -7.10 4.84
CA GLN A 24 7.39 -6.60 4.29
C GLN A 24 6.75 -5.66 5.31
N PRO A 25 6.35 -4.44 4.92
CA PRO A 25 5.66 -3.55 5.83
C PRO A 25 4.29 -4.15 6.18
N ILE A 26 3.88 -3.99 7.43
CA ILE A 26 2.51 -4.27 7.84
C ILE A 26 1.64 -3.14 7.29
N LEU A 27 0.74 -3.46 6.35
CA LEU A 27 -0.24 -2.52 5.82
C LEU A 27 -1.49 -2.52 6.70
N ILE A 28 -1.89 -1.34 7.16
CA ILE A 28 -3.13 -1.10 7.89
C ILE A 28 -3.95 -0.10 7.08
N GLU A 29 -5.01 -0.59 6.44
CA GLU A 29 -5.86 0.20 5.55
C GLU A 29 -7.20 0.53 6.21
N ASN A 30 -7.66 1.76 6.02
CA ASN A 30 -8.96 2.24 6.49
C ASN A 30 -9.66 3.00 5.37
N ILE A 31 -10.87 2.56 5.01
CA ILE A 31 -11.70 3.23 4.00
C ILE A 31 -12.82 3.98 4.71
N LYS A 32 -12.82 5.30 4.54
CA LYS A 32 -13.90 6.18 4.98
C LYS A 32 -14.72 6.60 3.77
N HIS A 33 -16.03 6.64 3.97
CA HIS A 33 -16.95 7.08 2.94
C HIS A 33 -17.49 8.47 3.25
N TYR A 34 -17.77 9.24 2.21
CA TYR A 34 -18.66 10.38 2.29
C TYR A 34 -19.81 10.16 1.31
N GLU A 35 -21.02 10.41 1.79
CA GLU A 35 -22.24 10.13 1.05
C GLU A 35 -22.46 11.20 -0.02
N ILE A 36 -22.77 10.77 -1.24
CA ILE A 36 -23.18 11.62 -2.36
C ILE A 36 -24.48 11.10 -2.95
N THR A 37 -25.26 12.00 -3.55
CA THR A 37 -26.49 11.66 -4.27
C THR A 37 -26.45 12.20 -5.70
N GLY A 38 -27.35 11.74 -6.55
CA GLY A 38 -27.44 12.20 -7.93
C GLY A 38 -28.06 11.13 -8.83
N LEU A 39 -28.60 11.56 -9.96
CA LEU A 39 -29.20 10.65 -10.95
C LEU A 39 -28.40 10.60 -12.25
N ASP A 40 -27.44 11.52 -12.42
CA ASP A 40 -26.51 11.55 -13.55
C ASP A 40 -25.07 11.87 -13.14
N HIS A 41 -24.15 11.87 -14.11
CA HIS A 41 -22.73 12.10 -13.85
C HIS A 41 -22.43 13.54 -13.38
N TYR A 42 -23.23 14.51 -13.80
CA TYR A 42 -23.04 15.92 -13.43
C TYR A 42 -23.43 16.13 -11.97
N ASP A 43 -24.53 15.54 -11.52
CA ASP A 43 -24.97 15.57 -10.13
C ASP A 43 -23.90 14.96 -9.21
N LEU A 44 -23.42 13.76 -9.55
CA LEU A 44 -22.39 13.08 -8.78
C LEU A 44 -21.09 13.90 -8.73
N ARG A 45 -20.69 14.48 -9.87
CA ARG A 45 -19.51 15.35 -9.96
C ARG A 45 -19.67 16.57 -9.06
N SER A 46 -20.83 17.23 -9.10
CA SER A 46 -21.15 18.41 -8.30
C SER A 46 -21.11 18.08 -6.80
N GLN A 47 -21.72 16.97 -6.40
CA GLN A 47 -21.72 16.51 -5.01
C GLN A 47 -20.31 16.16 -4.52
N MET A 48 -19.47 15.54 -5.35
CA MET A 48 -18.06 15.32 -5.02
C MET A 48 -17.28 16.65 -4.85
N GLN A 49 -17.54 17.66 -5.67
CA GLN A 49 -16.91 18.98 -5.54
C GLN A 49 -17.37 19.75 -4.30
N LEU A 50 -18.58 19.48 -3.83
CA LEU A 50 -19.14 20.10 -2.62
C LEU A 50 -18.70 19.40 -1.33
N LEU A 51 -18.81 18.07 -1.29
CA LEU A 51 -18.70 17.25 -0.07
C LEU A 51 -17.37 16.50 0.07
N GLY A 52 -16.55 16.51 -0.99
CA GLY A 52 -15.29 15.82 -1.02
C GLY A 52 -14.30 16.29 0.05
N PRO A 53 -13.23 15.52 0.32
CA PRO A 53 -12.16 15.93 1.20
C PRO A 53 -11.55 17.29 0.81
N LYS A 54 -11.26 18.11 1.82
CA LYS A 54 -10.58 19.41 1.65
C LYS A 54 -9.07 19.26 1.80
N THR A 55 -8.30 19.93 0.94
CA THR A 55 -6.86 20.10 1.11
C THR A 55 -6.57 21.13 2.21
N THR A 56 -5.31 21.24 2.64
CA THR A 56 -4.88 22.28 3.57
C THR A 56 -5.04 23.70 3.01
N LEU A 57 -5.11 23.84 1.68
CA LEU A 57 -5.36 25.09 0.97
C LEU A 57 -6.85 25.35 0.72
N GLY A 58 -7.74 24.44 1.16
CA GLY A 58 -9.20 24.57 1.05
C GLY A 58 -9.81 24.02 -0.25
N GLU A 59 -9.02 23.49 -1.17
CA GLU A 59 -9.50 22.87 -2.41
C GLU A 59 -10.28 21.58 -2.11
N THR A 60 -11.36 21.31 -2.86
CA THR A 60 -12.07 20.04 -2.74
C THR A 60 -11.52 19.02 -3.71
N LEU A 61 -11.21 17.82 -3.21
CA LEU A 61 -10.84 16.66 -4.03
C LEU A 61 -12.01 15.70 -4.14
N ASN A 62 -12.05 14.91 -5.22
CA ASN A 62 -13.02 13.81 -5.36
C ASN A 62 -12.68 12.63 -4.45
N THR A 63 -11.40 12.43 -4.15
CA THR A 63 -10.94 11.38 -3.24
C THR A 63 -9.69 11.87 -2.55
N SER A 64 -9.33 11.26 -1.42
CA SER A 64 -8.04 11.51 -0.80
C SER A 64 -7.49 10.24 -0.18
N SER A 65 -6.18 10.05 -0.30
CA SER A 65 -5.44 8.98 0.37
C SER A 65 -4.41 9.63 1.27
N LYS A 66 -4.52 9.42 2.58
CA LYS A 66 -3.53 9.85 3.55
C LYS A 66 -2.71 8.64 3.98
N TRP A 67 -1.39 8.79 3.98
CA TRP A 67 -0.48 7.74 4.41
C TRP A 67 0.39 8.23 5.56
N HIS A 68 0.72 7.32 6.47
CA HIS A 68 1.62 7.57 7.59
C HIS A 68 2.46 6.30 7.82
N ILE A 69 3.78 6.46 7.90
CA ILE A 69 4.69 5.35 8.12
C ILE A 69 5.22 5.42 9.55
N LYS A 70 5.15 4.29 10.26
CA LYS A 70 5.79 4.10 11.55
C LYS A 70 6.87 3.04 11.45
N TYR A 71 8.04 3.33 12.03
CA TYR A 71 9.15 2.40 12.14
C TYR A 71 9.39 2.08 13.61
N ASP A 72 9.43 0.79 13.93
CA ASP A 72 9.90 0.29 15.22
C ASP A 72 11.19 -0.51 14.95
N TYR A 73 12.32 -0.15 15.57
CA TYR A 73 13.59 -0.81 15.32
C TYR A 73 14.41 -1.00 16.60
N ASP A 74 15.20 -2.06 16.60
CA ASP A 74 16.13 -2.39 17.68
C ASP A 74 17.57 -2.35 17.16
N PHE A 75 18.49 -1.92 18.03
CA PHE A 75 19.92 -1.91 17.74
C PHE A 75 20.70 -2.71 18.78
N TYR A 76 21.82 -3.28 18.34
CA TYR A 76 22.79 -3.92 19.21
C TYR A 76 24.14 -3.22 19.03
N GLU A 77 24.76 -2.83 20.14
CA GLU A 77 26.09 -2.24 20.15
C GLU A 77 27.15 -3.29 20.48
N THR A 78 28.16 -3.39 19.62
CA THR A 78 29.40 -4.14 19.92
C THR A 78 30.61 -3.35 19.47
N ASP A 79 31.65 -3.30 20.31
CA ASP A 79 32.97 -2.76 19.97
C ASP A 79 32.92 -1.45 19.16
N LYS A 80 32.23 -0.44 19.71
CA LYS A 80 32.04 0.90 19.12
C LYS A 80 31.28 0.92 17.78
N ARG A 81 30.54 -0.14 17.44
CA ARG A 81 29.72 -0.23 16.24
C ARG A 81 28.28 -0.57 16.63
N CYS A 82 27.35 0.13 16.00
CA CYS A 82 25.92 -0.09 16.17
C CYS A 82 25.37 -0.84 14.95
N ARG A 83 24.65 -1.93 15.19
CA ARG A 83 23.99 -2.71 14.13
C ARG A 83 22.48 -2.74 14.37
N LEU A 84 21.72 -2.31 13.36
CA LEU A 84 20.27 -2.52 13.31
C LEU A 84 19.98 -4.02 13.23
N GLN A 85 19.20 -4.53 14.16
CA GLN A 85 18.90 -5.96 14.27
C GLN A 85 17.54 -6.29 13.67
N ASN A 86 16.51 -5.52 14.04
CA ASN A 86 15.15 -5.71 13.57
C ASN A 86 14.59 -4.36 13.14
N ILE A 87 13.88 -4.35 12.01
CA ILE A 87 13.13 -3.18 11.54
C ILE A 87 11.72 -3.67 11.24
N LYS A 88 10.73 -3.10 11.92
CA LYS A 88 9.30 -3.31 11.66
C LYS A 88 8.73 -2.02 11.09
N THR A 89 8.28 -2.08 9.85
CA THR A 89 7.63 -0.95 9.19
C THR A 89 6.13 -1.18 9.20
N LYS A 90 5.36 -0.18 9.61
CA LYS A 90 3.90 -0.15 9.51
C LYS A 90 3.48 1.00 8.60
N LEU A 91 2.72 0.69 7.55
CA LEU A 91 2.10 1.68 6.68
C LEU A 91 0.62 1.80 7.03
N TYR A 92 0.23 2.97 7.52
CA TYR A 92 -1.17 3.31 7.76
C TYR A 92 -1.69 4.07 6.56
N LEU A 93 -2.74 3.57 5.93
CA LEU A 93 -3.36 4.17 4.75
C LEU A 93 -4.83 4.46 5.07
N THR A 94 -5.26 5.71 4.93
CA THR A 94 -6.66 6.11 5.09
C THR A 94 -7.18 6.71 3.80
N HIS A 95 -8.12 6.02 3.17
CA HIS A 95 -8.85 6.49 2.01
C HIS A 95 -10.11 7.22 2.44
N LYS A 96 -10.44 8.31 1.75
CA LYS A 96 -11.76 8.93 1.79
C LYS A 96 -12.31 8.95 0.37
N ILE A 97 -13.35 8.16 0.12
CA ILE A 97 -13.95 7.95 -1.20
C ILE A 97 -15.47 8.21 -1.16
N PRO A 98 -16.08 8.59 -2.28
CA PRO A 98 -17.52 8.79 -2.34
C PRO A 98 -18.27 7.47 -2.19
N LYS A 99 -19.46 7.54 -1.60
CA LYS A 99 -20.45 6.46 -1.62
C LYS A 99 -21.75 6.99 -2.17
N TRP A 100 -22.25 6.36 -3.23
CA TRP A 100 -23.48 6.78 -3.90
C TRP A 100 -24.70 6.23 -3.15
N SER A 101 -25.36 7.09 -2.39
CA SER A 101 -26.40 6.66 -1.44
C SER A 101 -27.73 6.31 -2.12
N ASN A 102 -28.09 7.04 -3.18
CA ASN A 102 -29.36 6.84 -3.92
C ASN A 102 -29.16 6.11 -5.25
N ILE A 103 -28.13 5.27 -5.36
CA ILE A 103 -27.78 4.53 -6.60
C ILE A 103 -28.97 3.77 -7.21
N LYS A 104 -29.89 3.26 -6.39
CA LYS A 104 -31.07 2.50 -6.84
C LYS A 104 -32.06 3.32 -7.67
N GLU A 105 -32.00 4.65 -7.56
CA GLU A 105 -32.87 5.57 -8.30
C GLU A 105 -32.26 5.95 -9.68
N ALA A 106 -30.97 5.70 -9.89
CA ALA A 106 -30.28 6.06 -11.13
C ALA A 106 -30.54 5.06 -12.27
N PRO A 107 -30.27 5.43 -13.53
CA PRO A 107 -30.33 4.52 -14.67
C PRO A 107 -29.45 3.27 -14.46
N ASN A 108 -29.96 2.09 -14.83
CA ASN A 108 -29.25 0.81 -14.69
C ASN A 108 -27.84 0.80 -15.31
N SER A 109 -27.64 1.54 -16.40
CA SER A 109 -26.32 1.67 -17.04
C SER A 109 -25.31 2.35 -16.11
N MET A 110 -25.73 3.37 -15.37
CA MET A 110 -24.88 4.09 -14.43
C MET A 110 -24.62 3.29 -13.15
N GLN A 111 -25.63 2.56 -12.65
CA GLN A 111 -25.43 1.66 -11.51
C GLN A 111 -24.32 0.64 -11.82
N LYS A 112 -24.41 -0.02 -12.99
CA LYS A 112 -23.39 -0.96 -13.46
C LYS A 112 -22.02 -0.30 -13.65
N GLN A 113 -21.99 0.93 -14.15
CA GLN A 113 -20.74 1.66 -14.32
C GLN A 113 -20.10 2.00 -12.97
N TRP A 114 -20.89 2.34 -11.95
CA TRP A 114 -20.40 2.60 -10.60
C TRP A 114 -19.86 1.34 -9.93
N ASP A 115 -20.58 0.21 -10.05
CA ASP A 115 -20.18 -1.08 -9.47
C ASP A 115 -18.92 -1.70 -10.11
N PHE A 116 -18.52 -1.22 -11.30
CA PHE A 116 -17.28 -1.65 -11.94
C PHE A 116 -16.02 -1.07 -11.27
N PHE A 117 -16.16 0.06 -10.56
CA PHE A 117 -15.07 0.76 -9.88
C PHE A 117 -15.00 0.39 -8.40
#